data_AF-A0A330MMT6-F1
#
_entry.id   AF-A0A330MMT6-F1
#
_cell.length_a   1.000
_cell.length_b   1.000
_cell.length_c   1.000
_cell.angle_alpha   90.00
_cell.angle_beta   90.00
_cell.angle_gamma   90.00
#
_symmetry.space_group_name_H-M   'P 1'
#
loop_
_entity.id
_entity.type
_entity.pdbx_description
1 polymer ?
#
loop_
_entity_poly.entity_id
_entity_poly.type
_entity_poly.pdbx_seq_one_letter_code
_entity_poly.pdbx_strand_id
1 'polypeptide(L)' 'MAIKKSELYSSLWASCYELRGGLDASQYKDYVLVMLILKYISDKWAGQPYAPITIPQGMKF' A
#
# COMPACT_ATOMS: atom_id res chain seq x y z
N MET A 1 0.07 -18.71 7.04
CA MET A 1 -0.95 -19.29 6.13
C MET A 1 -0.57 -18.86 4.71
N ALA A 2 -0.41 -19.79 3.77
CA ALA A 2 -0.02 -19.42 2.41
C ALA A 2 -1.24 -18.82 1.69
N ILE A 3 -1.25 -17.50 1.54
CA ILE A 3 -2.30 -16.80 0.81
C ILE A 3 -2.09 -17.08 -0.69
N LYS A 4 -3.14 -17.53 -1.39
CA LYS A 4 -3.09 -17.69 -2.84
C LYS A 4 -3.02 -16.30 -3.49
N LYS A 5 -2.20 -16.12 -4.53
CA LYS A 5 -2.08 -14.84 -5.25
C LYS A 5 -3.45 -14.28 -5.67
N SER A 6 -4.36 -15.14 -6.11
CA SER A 6 -5.72 -14.78 -6.50
C SER A 6 -6.52 -14.17 -5.34
N GLU A 7 -6.41 -14.73 -4.14
CA GLU A 7 -7.12 -14.27 -2.95
C GLU A 7 -6.58 -12.93 -2.46
N LEU A 8 -5.26 -12.75 -2.51
CA LEU A 8 -4.61 -11.47 -2.25
C LEU A 8 -5.11 -10.38 -3.20
N TYR A 9 -5.14 -10.67 -4.51
CA TYR A 9 -5.61 -9.70 -5.50
C TYR A 9 -7.10 -9.37 -5.32
N SER A 10 -7.94 -10.37 -5.06
CA SER A 10 -9.37 -10.14 -4.79
C SER A 10 -9.59 -9.29 -3.54
N SER A 11 -8.85 -9.54 -2.46
CA SER A 11 -8.93 -8.75 -1.23
C SER A 11 -8.48 -7.31 -1.46
N LEU A 12 -7.34 -7.09 -2.12
CA LEU A 12 -6.85 -5.75 -2.46
C LEU A 12 -7.84 -4.98 -3.34
N TRP A 13 -8.43 -5.66 -4.33
CA TRP A 13 -9.42 -5.06 -5.21
C TRP A 13 -10.69 -4.64 -4.46
N ALA A 14 -11.19 -5.50 -3.56
CA ALA A 14 -12.35 -5.20 -2.73
C ALA A 14 -12.08 -3.99 -1.81
N SER A 15 -10.93 -3.94 -1.13
CA SER A 15 -10.55 -2.80 -0.29
C SER A 15 -10.43 -1.51 -1.11
N CYS A 16 -9.87 -1.58 -2.32
CA CYS A 16 -9.81 -0.44 -3.23
C CYS A 16 -11.20 0.04 -3.64
N TYR A 17 -12.15 -0.88 -3.84
CA TYR A 17 -13.52 -0.54 -4.21
C TYR A 17 -14.26 0.19 -3.07
N GLU A 18 -14.06 -0.23 -1.82
CA GLU A 18 -14.64 0.43 -0.64
C GLU A 18 -14.03 1.82 -0.40
N LEU A 19 -12.70 1.94 -0.52
CA LEU A 19 -11.97 3.19 -0.28
C LEU A 19 -12.10 4.21 -1.43
N ARG A 20 -12.42 3.75 -2.65
CA ARG A 20 -12.68 4.60 -3.83
C ARG A 20 -13.88 5.51 -3.64
N GLY A 21 -14.91 5.05 -2.93
CA GLY A 21 -16.18 5.76 -2.85
C GLY A 21 -16.73 6.13 -4.24
N GLY A 22 -17.01 7.42 -4.45
CA GLY A 22 -17.53 7.95 -5.72
C GLY A 22 -16.48 8.38 -6.75
N LEU A 23 -15.18 8.20 -6.48
CA LEU A 23 -14.11 8.62 -7.40
C LEU A 23 -14.04 7.74 -8.64
N ASP A 24 -13.81 8.36 -9.80
CA ASP A 24 -13.54 7.63 -11.02
C ASP A 24 -12.25 6.79 -10.89
N ALA A 25 -12.24 5.60 -11.51
CA ALA A 25 -11.13 4.68 -11.39
C ALA A 25 -9.83 5.26 -11.98
N SER A 26 -9.95 6.09 -13.03
CA SER A 26 -8.81 6.78 -13.64
C SER A 26 -8.10 7.71 -12.66
N GLN A 27 -8.84 8.36 -11.76
CA GLN A 27 -8.31 9.27 -10.76
C GLN A 27 -7.85 8.52 -9.50
N TYR A 28 -8.62 7.52 -9.08
CA TYR A 28 -8.32 6.74 -7.87
C TYR A 28 -6.99 5.98 -7.96
N LYS A 29 -6.61 5.52 -9.16
CA LYS A 29 -5.36 4.79 -9.39
C LYS A 29 -4.13 5.60 -8.94
N ASP A 30 -4.14 6.91 -9.17
CA ASP A 30 -2.97 7.77 -8.93
C ASP A 30 -2.73 7.95 -7.42
N TYR A 31 -3.80 7.90 -6.61
CA TYR A 31 -3.69 7.91 -5.15
C TYR A 31 -3.28 6.56 -4.59
N VAL A 32 -3.95 5.48 -5.01
CA VAL A 32 -3.76 4.16 -4.41
C VAL A 32 -2.39 3.57 -4.73
N LEU A 33 -1.88 3.78 -5.96
CA LEU A 33 -0.56 3.29 -6.36
C LEU A 33 0.56 3.99 -5.59
N VAL A 34 0.45 5.30 -5.40
CA VAL A 34 1.44 6.07 -4.64
C VAL A 34 1.44 5.64 -3.17
N MET A 35 0.27 5.45 -2.56
CA MET A 35 0.17 4.94 -1.18
C MET A 35 0.75 3.54 -1.02
N LEU A 36 0.49 2.62 -1.95
CA LEU A 36 1.04 1.26 -1.91
C LEU A 36 2.57 1.24 -2.03
N ILE A 37 3.14 2.10 -2.89
CA ILE A 37 4.59 2.23 -3.04
C ILE A 37 5.20 2.81 -1.76
N LEU A 38 4.62 3.88 -1.21
CA LEU A 38 5.06 4.49 0.05
C LEU A 38 5.01 3.47 1.18
N LYS A 39 3.92 2.72 1.31
CA LYS A 39 3.77 1.64 2.29
C LYS A 39 4.84 0.57 2.13
N TYR A 40 5.05 0.07 0.91
CA TYR A 40 6.07 -0.95 0.64
C TYR A 40 7.48 -0.48 1.05
N ILE A 41 7.85 0.75 0.69
CA ILE A 41 9.14 1.35 1.03
C ILE A 41 9.26 1.53 2.55
N SER A 42 8.24 2.10 3.19
CA SER A 42 8.19 2.26 4.65
C SER A 42 8.37 0.94 5.39
N ASP A 43 7.64 -0.10 4.99
CA ASP A 43 7.69 -1.41 5.63
C ASP A 43 9.02 -2.12 5.41
N LYS A 44 9.59 -1.99 4.21
CA LYS A 44 10.86 -2.63 3.87
C LYS A 44 12.02 -2.10 4.72
N TRP A 45 12.02 -0.80 5.00
CA TRP A 45 13.15 -0.12 5.65
C TRP A 45 12.89 0.24 7.12
N ALA A 46 11.67 0.08 7.62
CA ALA A 46 11.33 0.31 9.01
C ALA A 46 12.15 -0.61 9.94
N GLY A 47 13.03 0.00 10.75
CA GLY A 47 13.82 -0.73 11.74
C GLY A 47 15.03 -1.49 11.18
N GLN A 48 15.36 -1.31 9.89
CA GLN A 48 16.57 -1.87 9.29
C GLN A 48 17.81 -1.06 9.72
N PRO A 49 18.86 -1.70 10.28
CA PRO A 49 20.15 -1.05 10.48
C PRO A 49 20.72 -0.59 9.14
N TYR A 50 21.26 0.63 9.07
CA TYR A 50 21.84 1.21 7.85
C TYR A 50 20.86 1.36 6.66
N ALA A 51 19.57 1.62 6.94
CA ALA A 51 18.62 1.93 5.89
C ALA A 51 19.06 3.15 5.05
N PRO A 52 18.89 3.13 3.71
CA PRO A 52 19.25 4.25 2.83
C PRO A 52 18.31 5.46 3.00
N ILE A 53 17.19 5.29 3.70
CA ILE A 53 16.20 6.33 3.95
C ILE A 53 15.78 6.31 5.42
N THR A 54 15.52 7.49 5.98
CA THR A 54 14.96 7.63 7.33
C THR A 54 13.44 7.70 7.23
N ILE A 55 12.75 6.79 7.92
CA ILE A 55 11.28 6.77 7.98
C ILE A 55 10.83 7.67 9.14
N PRO A 56 10.12 8.78 8.89
CA PRO A 56 9.62 9.66 9.94
C PRO A 56 8.54 8.99 10.80
N GLN A 57 8.42 9.45 12.05
CA GLN A 57 7.45 8.92 13.00
C GLN A 57 6.03 9.21 12.50
N GLY A 58 5.21 8.17 12.31
CA GLY A 58 3.85 8.27 11.75
C GLY A 58 3.71 7.83 10.29
N MET A 59 4.81 7.51 9.61
CA MET A 59 4.79 7.03 8.22
C MET A 59 4.73 5.48 8.10
N LYS A 60 4.51 4.80 9.24
CA LYS A 60 4.22 3.37 9.30
C LYS A 60 2.69 3.21 9.26
N PHE A 61 2.16 2.61 8.21
CA PHE A 61 0.74 2.21 8.15
C PHE A 61 0.53 0.90 8.91
#